data_AF-U1N2I6-F1
#
_entry.id   AF-U1N2I6-F1
#
_cell.length_a   1.000
_cell.length_b   1.000
_cell.length_c   1.000
_cell.angle_alpha   90.00
_cell.angle_beta   90.00
_cell.angle_gamma   90.00
#
_symmetry.space_group_name_H-M   'P 1'
#
loop_
_entity.id
_entity.type
_entity.pdbx_description
1 polymer ?
#
loop_
_entity_poly.entity_id
_entity_poly.type
_entity_poly.pdbx_seq_one_letter_code
_entity_poly.pdbx_strand_id
1 'polypeptide(L)'
;MIKYILIEYKYIIVMSDTASVRVGHCCPNAPNVDVHVDGDIAFEDVPFKQISEYAELSAESHDISVTPHGDDESVLDLTVELEADNAYSAFATGMLDGVECTVFADDPGDIADDQTHVRFIHTSPDAPAVNVQVADGGPTLCEDISFRDESGYVAVDAGTYDLEVVVADSGDVALSLPEVEVTGGTAVSAIAVGQVDDGSLDAVLADDTQ
;
A
#
# COMPACT_ATOMS: atom_id res chain seq x y z
N MET A 1 -14.69 44.41 45.04
CA MET A 1 -15.74 43.44 44.66
C MET A 1 -15.85 43.48 43.15
N ILE A 2 -15.12 42.61 42.44
CA ILE A 2 -15.09 42.57 40.97
C ILE A 2 -15.63 41.21 40.56
N LYS A 3 -16.76 41.22 39.83
CA LYS A 3 -17.39 40.04 39.24
C LYS A 3 -16.64 39.68 37.96
N TYR A 4 -16.14 38.45 37.86
CA TYR A 4 -15.74 37.88 36.58
C TYR A 4 -16.96 37.20 35.95
N ILE A 5 -17.29 37.62 34.74
CA ILE A 5 -18.25 36.95 33.85
C ILE A 5 -17.47 35.79 33.22
N LEU A 6 -17.88 34.54 33.51
CA LEU A 6 -17.44 33.40 32.70
C LEU A 6 -18.21 33.44 31.38
N ILE A 7 -17.48 33.57 30.29
CA ILE A 7 -17.97 33.27 28.94
C ILE A 7 -17.57 31.82 28.69
N GLU A 8 -18.54 30.91 28.66
CA GLU A 8 -18.30 29.54 28.22
C GLU A 8 -18.06 29.54 26.71
N TYR A 9 -16.81 29.35 26.30
CA TYR A 9 -16.50 28.94 24.93
C TYR A 9 -16.86 27.46 24.81
N LYS A 10 -17.98 27.19 24.13
CA LYS A 10 -18.31 25.85 23.66
C LYS A 10 -17.28 25.49 22.58
N TYR A 11 -16.25 24.73 22.94
CA TYR A 11 -15.44 24.02 21.96
C TYR A 11 -16.38 23.07 21.21
N ILE A 12 -16.69 23.39 19.95
CA ILE A 12 -17.18 22.39 19.01
C ILE A 12 -15.89 21.70 18.54
N ILE A 13 -15.60 20.53 19.10
CA ILE A 13 -14.70 19.60 18.43
C ILE A 13 -15.51 19.15 17.21
N VAL A 14 -15.21 19.71 16.05
CA VAL A 14 -15.57 19.04 14.80
C VAL A 14 -14.62 17.85 14.78
N MET A 15 -15.11 16.68 15.16
CA MET A 15 -14.45 15.46 14.68
C MET A 15 -14.68 15.52 13.18
N SER A 16 -13.66 15.93 12.42
CA SER A 16 -13.71 15.65 10.99
C SER A 16 -13.72 14.12 10.92
N ASP A 17 -14.73 13.57 10.26
CA ASP A 17 -14.67 12.18 9.86
C ASP A 17 -13.40 12.04 8.98
N THR A 18 -12.54 11.09 9.31
CA THR A 18 -11.26 10.88 8.61
C THR A 18 -11.18 9.49 8.00
N ALA A 19 -10.28 9.35 7.04
CA ALA A 19 -9.83 8.09 6.49
C ALA A 19 -8.31 7.98 6.64
N SER A 20 -7.81 6.77 6.86
CA SER A 20 -6.37 6.50 6.88
C SER A 20 -5.90 6.24 5.45
N VAL A 21 -4.86 6.92 5.00
CA VAL A 21 -4.31 6.74 3.65
C VAL A 21 -2.81 6.57 3.73
N ARG A 22 -2.27 5.61 2.99
CA ARG A 22 -0.84 5.53 2.70
C ARG A 22 -0.61 5.54 1.20
N VAL A 23 0.57 6.01 0.81
CA VAL A 23 0.98 6.09 -0.60
C VAL A 23 2.22 5.25 -0.85
N GLY A 24 2.43 4.84 -2.10
CA GLY A 24 3.58 4.04 -2.47
C GLY A 24 4.07 4.31 -3.89
N HIS A 25 5.39 4.42 -4.03
CA HIS A 25 6.02 4.57 -5.33
C HIS A 25 6.41 3.20 -5.90
N CYS A 26 5.57 2.65 -6.78
CA CYS A 26 5.76 1.33 -7.38
C CYS A 26 6.15 1.37 -8.88
N CYS A 27 6.35 2.55 -9.47
CA CYS A 27 6.81 2.70 -10.85
C CYS A 27 8.35 2.54 -10.95
N PRO A 28 8.89 1.47 -11.57
CA PRO A 28 10.31 1.13 -11.46
C PRO A 28 11.25 2.02 -12.30
N ASN A 29 10.73 2.72 -13.32
CA ASN A 29 11.52 3.57 -14.21
C ASN A 29 11.26 5.07 -14.08
N ALA A 30 10.48 5.49 -13.07
CA ALA A 30 10.32 6.89 -12.74
C ALA A 30 11.44 7.36 -11.80
N PRO A 31 11.82 8.66 -11.85
CA PRO A 31 12.67 9.26 -10.82
C PRO A 31 11.92 9.34 -9.49
N ASN A 32 12.60 9.80 -8.43
CA ASN A 32 11.91 10.17 -7.20
C ASN A 32 10.81 11.18 -7.49
N VAL A 33 9.73 11.16 -6.69
CA VAL A 33 8.53 11.97 -6.91
C VAL A 33 8.15 12.77 -5.67
N ASP A 34 7.45 13.86 -5.90
CA ASP A 34 6.71 14.59 -4.88
C ASP A 34 5.21 14.25 -5.04
N VAL A 35 4.53 14.04 -3.92
CA VAL A 35 3.09 13.77 -3.85
C VAL A 35 2.40 14.96 -3.22
N HIS A 36 1.44 15.52 -3.94
CA HIS A 36 0.66 16.68 -3.52
C HIS A 36 -0.78 16.27 -3.21
N VAL A 37 -1.34 16.82 -2.14
CA VAL A 37 -2.74 16.65 -1.74
C VAL A 37 -3.36 18.04 -1.69
N ASP A 38 -4.42 18.25 -2.45
CA ASP A 38 -5.12 19.53 -2.62
C ASP A 38 -4.19 20.70 -2.99
N GLY A 39 -3.11 20.39 -3.70
CA GLY A 39 -2.09 21.34 -4.17
C GLY A 39 -0.95 21.65 -3.18
N ASP A 40 -0.97 21.08 -1.97
CA ASP A 40 0.12 21.16 -1.01
C ASP A 40 0.99 19.89 -1.05
N ILE A 41 2.32 20.02 -0.95
CA ILE A 41 3.24 18.88 -0.88
C ILE A 41 2.99 18.10 0.43
N ALA A 42 2.56 16.85 0.30
CA ALA A 42 2.39 15.92 1.41
C ALA A 42 3.64 15.06 1.64
N PHE A 43 4.27 14.61 0.55
CA PHE A 43 5.52 13.84 0.59
C PHE A 43 6.47 14.38 -0.48
N GLU A 44 7.75 14.52 -0.12
CA GLU A 44 8.80 15.06 -0.99
C GLU A 44 9.92 14.03 -1.17
N ASP A 45 10.52 14.00 -2.36
CA ASP A 45 11.68 13.16 -2.72
C ASP A 45 11.45 11.66 -2.45
N VAL A 46 10.24 11.16 -2.71
CA VAL A 46 9.85 9.76 -2.49
C VAL A 46 10.54 8.88 -3.54
N PRO A 47 11.46 7.98 -3.16
CA PRO A 47 12.11 7.08 -4.10
C PRO A 47 11.23 5.86 -4.42
N PHE A 48 11.55 5.20 -5.54
CA PHE A 48 10.99 3.89 -5.88
C PHE A 48 11.13 2.89 -4.71
N LYS A 49 10.09 2.08 -4.52
CA LYS A 49 9.89 1.11 -3.41
C LYS A 49 9.52 1.74 -2.06
N GLN A 50 9.50 3.06 -1.93
CA GLN A 50 9.03 3.66 -0.68
C GLN A 50 7.52 3.58 -0.58
N ILE A 51 7.05 2.99 0.53
CA ILE A 51 5.67 2.99 0.99
C ILE A 51 5.63 3.84 2.25
N SER A 52 4.68 4.77 2.35
CA SER A 52 4.53 5.60 3.54
C SER A 52 3.85 4.83 4.67
N GLU A 53 3.98 5.35 5.88
CA GLU A 53 3.02 5.04 6.95
C GLU A 53 1.63 5.60 6.60
N TYR A 54 0.59 5.14 7.30
CA TYR A 54 -0.73 5.74 7.19
C TYR A 54 -0.74 7.17 7.75
N ALA A 55 -1.44 8.04 7.04
CA ALA A 55 -1.75 9.40 7.45
C ALA A 55 -3.27 9.61 7.42
N GLU A 56 -3.77 10.46 8.32
CA GLU A 56 -5.20 10.80 8.38
C GLU A 56 -5.52 11.93 7.41
N LEU A 57 -6.49 11.71 6.53
CA LEU A 57 -7.09 12.71 5.67
C LEU A 57 -8.58 12.85 5.99
N SER A 58 -9.16 14.00 5.71
CA SER A 58 -10.61 14.17 5.83
C SER A 58 -11.34 13.21 4.90
N ALA A 59 -12.47 12.69 5.36
CA ALA A 59 -13.34 11.83 4.57
C ALA A 59 -14.15 12.64 3.55
N GLU A 60 -13.46 13.14 2.53
CA GLU A 60 -14.03 13.88 1.42
C GLU A 60 -13.24 13.62 0.12
N SER A 61 -13.58 14.35 -0.94
CA SER A 61 -12.83 14.29 -2.19
C SER A 61 -11.53 15.08 -2.05
N HIS A 62 -10.40 14.46 -2.39
CA HIS A 62 -9.10 15.08 -2.43
C HIS A 62 -8.52 15.03 -3.85
N ASP A 63 -7.91 16.14 -4.27
CA ASP A 63 -7.15 16.18 -5.52
C ASP A 63 -5.71 15.76 -5.23
N ILE A 64 -5.25 14.71 -5.92
CA ILE A 64 -3.90 14.17 -5.79
C ILE A 64 -3.16 14.43 -7.08
N SER A 65 -1.96 14.99 -6.97
CA SER A 65 -1.02 15.07 -8.09
C SER A 65 0.34 14.53 -7.70
N VAL A 66 1.04 13.95 -8.68
CA VAL A 66 2.39 13.43 -8.51
C VAL A 66 3.29 14.08 -9.55
N THR A 67 4.38 14.68 -9.10
CA THR A 67 5.39 15.31 -9.95
C THR A 67 6.74 14.61 -9.76
N PRO A 68 7.62 14.55 -10.77
CA PRO A 68 9.02 14.24 -10.54
C PRO A 68 9.62 15.23 -9.53
N HIS A 69 10.48 14.75 -8.62
CA HIS A 69 11.06 15.61 -7.59
C HIS A 69 11.87 16.75 -8.21
N GLY A 70 11.54 17.98 -7.82
CA GLY A 70 12.15 19.20 -8.36
C GLY A 70 11.64 19.63 -9.74
N ASP A 71 10.55 19.03 -10.22
CA ASP A 71 9.80 19.45 -11.40
C ASP A 71 8.38 19.89 -11.00
N ASP A 72 7.77 20.75 -11.80
CA ASP A 72 6.42 21.30 -11.59
C ASP A 72 5.36 20.58 -12.46
N GLU A 73 5.76 19.84 -13.49
CA GLU A 73 4.83 19.13 -14.38
C GLU A 73 4.39 17.80 -13.75
N SER A 74 3.07 17.61 -13.60
CA SER A 74 2.49 16.37 -13.10
C SER A 74 2.60 15.23 -14.11
N VAL A 75 2.88 14.04 -13.59
CA VAL A 75 2.84 12.77 -14.35
C VAL A 75 1.59 11.96 -14.04
N LEU A 76 0.90 12.31 -12.96
CA LEU A 76 -0.35 11.71 -12.53
C LEU A 76 -1.21 12.77 -11.83
N ASP A 77 -2.46 12.85 -12.23
CA ASP A 77 -3.48 13.69 -11.61
C ASP A 77 -4.76 12.87 -11.44
N LEU A 78 -5.33 12.88 -10.25
CA LEU A 78 -6.58 12.19 -9.95
C LEU A 78 -7.33 12.84 -8.80
N THR A 79 -8.62 12.56 -8.72
CA THR A 79 -9.43 12.84 -7.54
C THR A 79 -9.76 11.52 -6.87
N VAL A 80 -9.50 11.43 -5.56
CA VAL A 80 -9.88 10.28 -4.73
C VAL A 80 -11.04 10.68 -3.82
N GLU A 81 -12.02 9.79 -3.67
CA GLU A 81 -13.13 9.97 -2.72
C GLU A 81 -12.86 9.10 -1.50
N LEU A 82 -12.66 9.73 -0.34
CA LEU A 82 -12.38 9.02 0.91
C LEU A 82 -13.64 8.89 1.74
N GLU A 83 -13.91 7.68 2.22
CA GLU A 83 -15.00 7.41 3.16
C GLU A 83 -14.48 7.32 4.59
N ALA A 84 -15.26 7.87 5.52
CA ALA A 84 -14.94 7.86 6.94
C ALA A 84 -14.69 6.46 7.48
N ASP A 85 -13.77 6.34 8.44
CA ASP A 85 -13.43 5.11 9.15
C ASP A 85 -12.91 3.97 8.24
N ASN A 86 -12.46 4.29 7.02
CA ASN A 86 -11.80 3.36 6.11
C ASN A 86 -10.30 3.65 5.98
N ALA A 87 -9.54 2.62 5.60
CA ALA A 87 -8.13 2.73 5.28
C ALA A 87 -7.87 2.41 3.79
N TYR A 88 -6.92 3.11 3.18
CA TYR A 88 -6.59 2.96 1.76
C TYR A 88 -5.08 2.93 1.50
N SER A 89 -4.67 2.06 0.57
CA SER A 89 -3.34 2.00 -0.01
C SER A 89 -3.39 2.51 -1.45
N ALA A 90 -2.74 3.64 -1.73
CA ALA A 90 -2.70 4.25 -3.07
C ALA A 90 -1.29 4.16 -3.67
N PHE A 91 -1.11 3.34 -4.71
CA PHE A 91 0.20 3.09 -5.31
C PHE A 91 0.29 3.64 -6.73
N ALA A 92 1.40 4.33 -7.03
CA ALA A 92 1.75 4.68 -8.40
C ALA A 92 2.33 3.45 -9.10
N THR A 93 1.56 2.79 -9.96
CA THR A 93 1.90 1.51 -10.61
C THR A 93 2.02 1.65 -12.13
N GLY A 94 2.81 0.76 -12.75
CA GLY A 94 3.09 0.81 -14.19
C GLY A 94 4.46 1.43 -14.50
N MET A 95 4.68 1.77 -15.76
CA MET A 95 5.88 2.47 -16.22
C MET A 95 5.59 3.96 -16.39
N LEU A 96 6.61 4.81 -16.39
CA LEU A 96 6.43 6.27 -16.48
C LEU A 96 5.56 6.73 -17.67
N ASP A 97 5.59 6.02 -18.79
CA ASP A 97 4.78 6.30 -19.99
C ASP A 97 3.35 5.73 -19.94
N GLY A 98 2.95 5.12 -18.83
CA GLY A 98 1.64 4.54 -18.57
C GLY A 98 1.34 4.37 -17.08
N VAL A 99 1.84 5.30 -16.25
CA VAL A 99 1.69 5.26 -14.80
C VAL A 99 0.25 5.56 -14.43
N GLU A 100 -0.29 4.83 -13.46
CA GLU A 100 -1.62 5.05 -12.91
C GLU A 100 -1.57 4.96 -11.39
N CYS A 101 -2.55 5.56 -10.72
CA CYS A 101 -2.81 5.28 -9.32
C CYS A 101 -3.68 4.03 -9.23
N THR A 102 -3.22 3.01 -8.51
CA THR A 102 -4.04 1.86 -8.11
C THR A 102 -4.34 1.98 -6.64
N VAL A 103 -5.63 1.99 -6.29
CA VAL A 103 -6.10 2.18 -4.91
C VAL A 103 -6.72 0.88 -4.42
N PHE A 104 -6.30 0.45 -3.23
CA PHE A 104 -6.83 -0.71 -2.52
C PHE A 104 -7.48 -0.26 -1.21
N ALA A 105 -8.61 -0.85 -0.87
CA ALA A 105 -9.21 -0.68 0.44
C ALA A 105 -8.54 -1.66 1.41
N ASP A 106 -8.18 -1.17 2.59
CA ASP A 106 -7.45 -1.93 3.59
C ASP A 106 -8.43 -2.29 4.72
N ASP A 107 -8.89 -3.53 4.69
CA ASP A 107 -9.76 -4.11 5.71
C ASP A 107 -9.24 -5.49 6.10
N PRO A 108 -8.22 -5.56 6.98
CA PRO A 108 -7.73 -6.85 7.48
C PRO A 108 -8.75 -7.53 8.40
N GLY A 109 -9.79 -6.84 8.89
CA GLY A 109 -10.73 -7.38 9.86
C GLY A 109 -10.12 -7.72 11.23
N ASP A 110 -10.81 -8.55 12.01
CA ASP A 110 -10.35 -8.95 13.35
C ASP A 110 -9.23 -10.01 13.25
N ILE A 111 -8.08 -9.72 13.89
CA ILE A 111 -6.88 -10.57 13.84
C ILE A 111 -6.68 -11.25 15.19
N ALA A 112 -6.52 -12.58 15.20
CA ALA A 112 -6.22 -13.34 16.41
C ALA A 112 -4.76 -13.15 16.87
N ASP A 113 -4.52 -13.22 18.19
CA ASP A 113 -3.19 -13.04 18.78
C ASP A 113 -2.13 -14.03 18.25
N ASP A 114 -2.54 -15.19 17.76
CA ASP A 114 -1.67 -16.24 17.21
C ASP A 114 -1.66 -16.31 15.69
N GLN A 115 -2.30 -15.36 15.00
CA GLN A 115 -2.38 -15.29 13.55
C GLN A 115 -1.92 -13.94 13.00
N THR A 116 -1.50 -13.95 11.74
CA THR A 116 -1.27 -12.75 10.94
C THR A 116 -2.21 -12.78 9.75
N HIS A 117 -2.80 -11.66 9.39
CA HIS A 117 -3.50 -11.53 8.11
C HIS A 117 -2.55 -11.00 7.05
N VAL A 118 -2.27 -11.81 6.03
CA VAL A 118 -1.34 -11.46 4.95
C VAL A 118 -2.09 -11.15 3.68
N ARG A 119 -1.63 -10.17 2.92
CA ARG A 119 -2.15 -9.83 1.58
C ARG A 119 -0.99 -9.71 0.61
N PHE A 120 -1.19 -10.13 -0.64
CA PHE A 120 -0.25 -9.89 -1.72
C PHE A 120 -0.84 -8.87 -2.69
N ILE A 121 -0.03 -7.89 -3.10
CA ILE A 121 -0.41 -6.87 -4.07
C ILE A 121 0.61 -6.90 -5.22
N HIS A 122 0.12 -7.08 -6.45
CA HIS A 122 0.99 -7.20 -7.60
C HIS A 122 1.18 -5.87 -8.33
N THR A 123 2.36 -5.26 -8.21
CA THR A 123 2.68 -3.98 -8.88
C THR A 123 3.79 -4.05 -9.94
N SER A 124 4.40 -5.23 -10.17
CA SER A 124 5.35 -5.44 -11.27
C SER A 124 4.65 -5.36 -12.65
N PRO A 125 5.04 -4.45 -13.57
CA PRO A 125 4.28 -4.20 -14.79
C PRO A 125 4.48 -5.23 -15.91
N ASP A 126 5.56 -6.03 -15.85
CA ASP A 126 5.94 -7.01 -16.86
C ASP A 126 5.86 -8.47 -16.38
N ALA A 127 5.53 -8.69 -15.10
CA ALA A 127 5.33 -10.04 -14.59
C ALA A 127 3.94 -10.54 -15.01
N PRO A 128 3.82 -11.83 -15.42
CA PRO A 128 2.52 -12.46 -15.62
C PRO A 128 1.77 -12.62 -14.28
N ALA A 129 0.54 -13.13 -14.31
CA ALA A 129 -0.16 -13.49 -13.09
C ALA A 129 0.66 -14.48 -12.24
N VAL A 130 0.60 -14.31 -10.92
CA VAL A 130 1.41 -15.08 -9.96
C VAL A 130 0.57 -15.72 -8.86
N ASN A 131 1.12 -16.78 -8.29
CA ASN A 131 0.67 -17.38 -7.05
C ASN A 131 1.72 -17.10 -5.96
N VAL A 132 1.27 -17.01 -4.70
CA VAL A 132 2.18 -16.98 -3.54
C VAL A 132 2.02 -18.28 -2.79
N GLN A 133 3.14 -18.95 -2.52
CA GLN A 133 3.17 -20.24 -1.85
C GLN A 133 4.29 -20.31 -0.82
N VAL A 134 4.16 -21.25 0.12
CA VAL A 134 5.29 -21.66 0.95
C VAL A 134 6.25 -22.49 0.09
N ALA A 135 7.55 -22.23 0.21
CA ALA A 135 8.61 -22.87 -0.55
C ALA A 135 8.63 -24.41 -0.39
N ASP A 136 9.45 -25.08 -1.21
CA ASP A 136 9.65 -26.53 -1.20
C ASP A 136 8.35 -27.36 -1.42
N GLY A 137 7.39 -26.79 -2.15
CA GLY A 137 6.10 -27.43 -2.45
C GLY A 137 5.12 -27.40 -1.27
N GLY A 138 5.24 -26.40 -0.40
CA GLY A 138 4.26 -26.10 0.63
C GLY A 138 2.92 -25.61 0.06
N PRO A 139 1.96 -25.23 0.94
CA PRO A 139 0.65 -24.78 0.50
C PRO A 139 0.73 -23.44 -0.27
N THR A 140 -0.11 -23.31 -1.29
CA THR A 140 -0.42 -22.03 -1.93
C THR A 140 -1.31 -21.20 -1.02
N LEU A 141 -0.95 -19.93 -0.81
CA LEU A 141 -1.68 -18.97 0.02
C LEU A 141 -2.68 -18.16 -0.81
N CYS A 142 -2.29 -17.74 -2.01
CA CYS A 142 -3.15 -17.06 -2.97
C CYS A 142 -2.74 -17.36 -4.42
N GLU A 143 -3.72 -17.28 -5.33
CA GLU A 143 -3.60 -17.75 -6.71
C GLU A 143 -4.10 -16.70 -7.71
N ASP A 144 -3.54 -16.73 -8.93
CA ASP A 144 -3.97 -15.96 -10.10
C ASP A 144 -3.98 -14.43 -9.91
N ILE A 145 -3.05 -13.89 -9.11
CA ILE A 145 -2.97 -12.46 -8.86
C ILE A 145 -2.30 -11.77 -10.05
N SER A 146 -3.06 -10.93 -10.76
CA SER A 146 -2.60 -10.20 -11.95
C SER A 146 -2.03 -8.83 -11.59
N PHE A 147 -1.26 -8.22 -12.49
CA PHE A 147 -0.79 -6.84 -12.33
C PHE A 147 -1.94 -5.87 -12.02
N ARG A 148 -1.74 -5.02 -11.00
CA ARG A 148 -2.71 -4.09 -10.40
C ARG A 148 -3.87 -4.76 -9.66
N ASP A 149 -3.69 -6.01 -9.24
CA ASP A 149 -4.65 -6.75 -8.43
C ASP A 149 -4.05 -7.17 -7.07
N GLU A 150 -4.91 -7.63 -6.17
CA GLU A 150 -4.55 -8.12 -4.85
C GLU A 150 -5.20 -9.47 -4.52
N SER A 151 -4.65 -10.19 -3.54
CA SER A 151 -5.18 -11.48 -3.10
C SER A 151 -6.38 -11.39 -2.14
N GLY A 152 -6.65 -10.20 -1.60
CA GLY A 152 -7.34 -10.06 -0.32
C GLY A 152 -6.51 -10.61 0.86
N TYR A 153 -7.02 -10.44 2.07
CA TYR A 153 -6.35 -10.92 3.28
C TYR A 153 -6.59 -12.40 3.53
N VAL A 154 -5.52 -13.12 3.84
CA VAL A 154 -5.52 -14.54 4.21
C VAL A 154 -4.93 -14.68 5.61
N ALA A 155 -5.62 -15.38 6.49
CA ALA A 155 -5.11 -15.69 7.82
C ALA A 155 -4.05 -16.80 7.75
N VAL A 156 -2.89 -16.56 8.34
CA VAL A 156 -1.81 -17.54 8.53
C VAL A 156 -1.40 -17.58 10.00
N ASP A 157 -0.88 -18.71 10.45
CA ASP A 157 -0.35 -18.81 11.80
C ASP A 157 0.90 -17.92 11.94
N ALA A 158 1.12 -17.33 13.12
CA ALA A 158 2.33 -16.55 13.37
C ALA A 158 3.58 -17.44 13.30
N GLY A 159 4.65 -16.96 12.67
CA GLY A 159 5.85 -17.76 12.47
C GLY A 159 6.82 -17.20 11.44
N THR A 160 7.78 -18.02 11.03
CA THR A 160 8.75 -17.70 9.99
C THR A 160 8.52 -18.63 8.80
N TYR A 161 8.44 -18.06 7.61
CA TYR A 161 8.14 -18.77 6.37
C TYR A 161 9.20 -18.50 5.32
N ASP A 162 9.58 -19.54 4.59
CA ASP A 162 10.20 -19.36 3.28
C ASP A 162 9.08 -19.30 2.25
N LEU A 163 8.92 -18.17 1.59
CA LEU A 163 7.85 -17.93 0.61
C LEU A 163 8.42 -17.84 -0.80
N GLU A 164 7.60 -18.23 -1.77
CA GLU A 164 7.87 -18.09 -3.19
C GLU A 164 6.70 -17.40 -3.88
N VAL A 165 7.03 -16.46 -4.76
CA VAL A 165 6.12 -15.95 -5.78
C VAL A 165 6.44 -16.72 -7.06
N VAL A 166 5.45 -17.44 -7.60
CA VAL A 166 5.60 -18.29 -8.78
C VAL A 166 4.67 -17.83 -9.89
N VAL A 167 5.09 -17.98 -11.15
CA VAL A 167 4.23 -17.71 -12.30
C VAL A 167 3.05 -18.68 -12.29
N ALA A 168 1.82 -18.17 -12.30
CA ALA A 168 0.61 -18.97 -12.05
C ALA A 168 0.45 -20.15 -13.02
N ASP A 169 0.71 -19.93 -14.31
CA ASP A 169 0.54 -20.95 -15.35
C ASP A 169 1.64 -22.02 -15.39
N SER A 170 2.89 -21.64 -15.10
CA SER A 170 4.06 -22.55 -15.26
C SER A 170 4.59 -23.11 -13.94
N GLY A 171 4.35 -22.42 -12.82
CA GLY A 171 4.94 -22.72 -11.52
C GLY A 171 6.43 -22.35 -11.41
N ASP A 172 6.97 -21.60 -12.38
CA ASP A 172 8.36 -21.14 -12.31
C ASP A 172 8.50 -20.09 -11.19
N VAL A 173 9.55 -20.24 -10.37
CA VAL A 173 9.83 -19.29 -9.28
C VAL A 173 10.30 -17.96 -9.87
N ALA A 174 9.52 -16.91 -9.64
CA ALA A 174 9.84 -15.54 -10.05
C ALA A 174 10.60 -14.79 -8.94
N LEU A 175 10.21 -14.99 -7.68
CA LEU A 175 10.83 -14.37 -6.51
C LEU A 175 10.84 -15.34 -5.33
N SER A 176 11.98 -15.49 -4.66
CA SER A 176 12.12 -16.23 -3.40
C SER A 176 12.31 -15.24 -2.25
N LEU A 177 11.54 -15.43 -1.18
CA LEU A 177 11.54 -14.62 0.03
C LEU A 177 11.83 -15.53 1.23
N PRO A 178 13.11 -15.79 1.55
CA PRO A 178 13.46 -16.63 2.68
C PRO A 178 13.26 -15.90 4.01
N GLU A 179 13.00 -16.66 5.07
CA GLU A 179 12.96 -16.18 6.45
C GLU A 179 12.00 -14.99 6.69
N VAL A 180 10.84 -14.98 6.02
CA VAL A 180 9.80 -13.97 6.25
C VAL A 180 9.13 -14.23 7.61
N GLU A 181 9.36 -13.33 8.55
CA GLU A 181 8.73 -13.37 9.87
C GLU A 181 7.37 -12.65 9.83
N VAL A 182 6.31 -13.36 10.26
CA VAL A 182 4.97 -12.80 10.46
C VAL A 182 4.58 -12.90 11.94
N THR A 183 4.18 -11.77 12.52
CA THR A 183 3.93 -11.65 13.96
C THR A 183 2.44 -11.78 14.27
N GLY A 184 2.09 -12.55 15.30
CA GLY A 184 0.69 -12.71 15.72
C GLY A 184 0.04 -11.37 16.11
N GLY A 185 -1.24 -11.22 15.79
CA GLY A 185 -2.01 -10.00 16.02
C GLY A 185 -1.68 -8.84 15.08
N THR A 186 -1.08 -9.11 13.90
CA THR A 186 -0.74 -8.08 12.91
C THR A 186 -1.36 -8.37 11.54
N ALA A 187 -1.46 -7.35 10.70
CA ALA A 187 -1.73 -7.50 9.27
C ALA A 187 -0.57 -6.95 8.45
N VAL A 188 -0.27 -7.59 7.32
CA VAL A 188 0.86 -7.20 6.46
C VAL A 188 0.51 -7.39 4.99
N SER A 189 0.87 -6.40 4.17
CA SER A 189 0.86 -6.52 2.72
C SER A 189 2.27 -6.75 2.19
N ALA A 190 2.43 -7.78 1.36
CA ALA A 190 3.59 -7.99 0.51
C ALA A 190 3.32 -7.41 -0.88
N ILE A 191 4.02 -6.34 -1.24
CA ILE A 191 3.82 -5.58 -2.47
C ILE A 191 4.95 -5.93 -3.44
N ALA A 192 4.64 -6.67 -4.50
CA ALA A 192 5.62 -7.03 -5.52
C ALA A 192 5.92 -5.84 -6.42
N VAL A 193 7.18 -5.39 -6.45
CA VAL A 193 7.69 -4.22 -7.16
C VAL A 193 8.84 -4.61 -8.08
N GLY A 194 9.18 -3.74 -9.02
CA GLY A 194 10.29 -3.97 -9.94
C GLY A 194 9.82 -4.64 -11.22
N GLN A 195 10.73 -5.30 -11.91
CA GLN A 195 10.49 -5.93 -13.20
C GLN A 195 11.16 -7.30 -13.29
N VAL A 196 10.52 -8.21 -14.02
CA VAL A 196 11.10 -9.52 -14.33
C VAL A 196 12.23 -9.38 -15.35
N ASP A 197 12.02 -8.57 -16.39
CA ASP A 197 12.92 -8.51 -17.55
C ASP A 197 14.33 -7.97 -17.20
N ASP A 198 14.43 -7.08 -16.20
CA ASP A 198 15.69 -6.50 -15.75
C ASP A 198 16.25 -7.13 -14.46
N GLY A 199 15.53 -8.09 -13.88
CA GLY A 199 15.89 -8.78 -12.65
C GLY A 199 15.79 -7.91 -11.39
N SER A 200 15.01 -6.82 -11.41
CA SER A 200 14.78 -5.96 -10.25
C SER A 200 13.58 -6.36 -9.39
N LEU A 201 12.84 -7.40 -9.79
CA LEU A 201 11.70 -7.93 -9.06
C LEU A 201 12.04 -8.17 -7.58
N ASP A 202 11.18 -7.66 -6.71
CA ASP A 202 11.36 -7.65 -5.26
C ASP A 202 9.99 -7.52 -4.57
N ALA A 203 9.96 -7.66 -3.24
CA ALA A 203 8.77 -7.43 -2.44
C ALA A 203 9.04 -6.41 -1.33
N VAL A 204 8.16 -5.43 -1.19
CA VAL A 204 8.14 -4.52 -0.05
C VAL A 204 7.06 -4.98 0.93
N LEU A 205 7.42 -5.16 2.19
CA LEU A 205 6.47 -5.47 3.26
C LEU A 205 5.98 -4.17 3.90
N ALA A 206 4.66 -4.04 4.03
CA ALA A 206 4.02 -2.90 4.68
C ALA A 206 3.07 -3.38 5.77
N ASP A 207 3.12 -2.73 6.93
CA ASP A 207 2.24 -3.02 8.07
C ASP A 207 0.84 -2.44 7.79
N ASP A 208 -0.17 -3.28 7.92
CA ASP A 208 -1.58 -2.97 7.70
C ASP A 208 -2.37 -2.99 9.03
N THR A 209 -1.67 -3.07 10.16
CA THR A 209 -2.29 -3.16 11.49
C THR A 209 -2.85 -1.79 11.90
N GLN A 210 -4.19 -1.73 12.05
CA GLN A 210 -4.95 -0.53 12.43
C GLN A 210 -5.32 -0.52 13.93
#